data_AF-A0A183KYB8-F1
#
_entry.id   AF-A0A183KYB8-F1
#
_cell.length_a   1.000
_cell.length_b   1.000
_cell.length_c   1.000
_cell.angle_alpha   90.00
_cell.angle_beta   90.00
_cell.angle_gamma   90.00
#
_symmetry.space_group_name_H-M   'P 1'
#
loop_
_entity.id
_entity.type
_entity.pdbx_description
1 polymer ?
#
loop_
_entity_poly.entity_id
_entity_poly.type
_entity_poly.pdbx_seq_one_letter_code
_entity_poly.pdbx_strand_id
1 'polypeptide(L)'
;MWLRKFDQHSEVICDDFTKSWFEILLSHNSIEVLHLVVGEIKAFGAVEAMSDRTCIQSRGRQSVELSAVDLVSCCEGCGFGCDGGFPGPAWDYWVEEGIVTGSSKENHTGCQPYPFPKCEHHAKGKYPACGEKIYKTPRCKQTCQKSYKIPYAQDKHRGR
;
A
#
# COMPACT_ATOMS: atom_id res chain seq x y z
N MET A 1 27.42 18.09 3.57
CA MET A 1 26.59 18.56 4.70
C MET A 1 25.12 18.46 4.30
N TRP A 2 24.51 17.26 4.36
CA TRP A 2 23.05 16.98 4.37
C TRP A 2 22.85 15.48 4.70
N LEU A 3 23.41 15.01 5.81
CA LEU A 3 22.95 13.78 6.46
C LEU A 3 22.21 14.25 7.70
N ARG A 4 20.89 14.47 7.59
CA ARG A 4 20.08 14.62 8.80
C ARG A 4 20.19 13.29 9.54
N LYS A 5 20.57 13.33 10.81
CA LYS A 5 20.54 12.18 11.72
C LYS A 5 19.17 11.50 11.58
N PHE A 6 19.14 10.34 10.94
CA PHE A 6 18.05 9.39 11.07
C PHE A 6 18.05 8.97 12.54
N ASP A 7 16.94 9.21 13.24
CA ASP A 7 16.78 8.77 14.62
C ASP A 7 16.47 7.28 14.60
N GLN A 8 17.49 6.47 14.88
CA GLN A 8 17.44 5.01 14.83
C GLN A 8 16.36 4.43 15.77
N HIS A 9 15.90 5.20 16.76
CA HIS A 9 14.81 4.82 17.65
C HIS A 9 13.44 4.86 16.96
N SER A 10 13.26 5.76 15.98
CA SER A 10 12.01 5.88 15.22
C SER A 10 11.84 4.78 14.17
N GLU A 11 12.92 4.25 13.60
CA GLU A 11 12.87 3.11 12.66
C GLU A 11 12.30 1.86 13.33
N VAL A 12 12.77 1.51 14.53
CA VAL A 12 12.30 0.33 15.29
C VAL A 12 10.79 0.39 15.61
N ILE A 13 10.24 1.60 15.79
CA ILE A 13 8.81 1.80 16.08
C ILE A 13 7.96 1.64 14.80
N CYS A 14 8.54 1.92 13.64
CA CYS A 14 7.84 1.96 12.36
C CYS A 14 7.92 0.64 11.56
N ASP A 15 8.77 -0.30 11.97
CA ASP A 15 9.02 -1.60 11.33
C ASP A 15 7.90 -2.66 11.46
N ASP A 16 6.68 -2.28 11.85
CA ASP A 16 5.58 -3.26 12.04
C ASP A 16 4.72 -3.48 10.78
N PHE A 17 4.66 -2.52 9.85
CA PHE A 17 3.87 -2.69 8.61
C PHE A 17 4.59 -3.48 7.54
N THR A 18 5.91 -3.29 7.46
CA THR A 18 6.77 -4.07 6.59
C THR A 18 6.55 -5.54 6.88
N LYS A 19 6.62 -6.02 8.13
CA LYS A 19 6.49 -7.46 8.47
C LYS A 19 5.28 -8.19 7.89
N SER A 20 4.09 -7.57 7.83
CA SER A 20 2.90 -8.25 7.29
C SER A 20 2.97 -8.49 5.77
N TRP A 21 3.64 -7.59 5.06
CA TRP A 21 3.92 -7.69 3.62
C TRP A 21 5.31 -8.27 3.35
N PHE A 22 6.23 -8.23 4.30
CA PHE A 22 7.54 -8.84 4.28
C PHE A 22 7.41 -10.35 4.26
N GLU A 23 6.41 -10.97 4.90
CA GLU A 23 6.14 -12.41 4.69
C GLU A 23 5.69 -12.73 3.25
N ILE A 24 5.13 -11.75 2.52
CA ILE A 24 4.78 -11.88 1.09
C ILE A 24 6.02 -11.60 0.21
N LEU A 25 6.82 -10.60 0.56
CA LEU A 25 8.02 -10.15 -0.18
C LEU A 25 9.27 -11.01 0.08
N LEU A 26 9.45 -11.56 1.29
CA LEU A 26 10.60 -12.39 1.71
C LEU A 26 10.57 -13.82 1.21
N SER A 27 9.52 -14.24 0.50
CA SER A 27 9.59 -15.51 -0.22
C SER A 27 10.69 -15.48 -1.29
N HIS A 28 11.12 -14.31 -1.80
CA HIS A 28 12.19 -14.25 -2.80
C HIS A 28 13.19 -13.10 -2.59
N ASN A 29 14.47 -13.47 -2.66
CA ASN A 29 15.64 -12.60 -2.71
C ASN A 29 15.39 -11.38 -3.60
N SER A 30 15.64 -10.19 -3.04
CA SER A 30 15.69 -8.91 -3.72
C SER A 30 16.58 -9.01 -4.96
N ILE A 31 15.96 -9.21 -6.14
CA ILE A 31 16.40 -8.91 -7.52
C ILE A 31 15.42 -9.54 -8.56
N GLU A 32 14.60 -10.56 -8.22
CA GLU A 32 13.70 -11.25 -9.18
C GLU A 32 12.22 -10.82 -9.15
N VAL A 33 11.91 -9.58 -8.80
CA VAL A 33 10.53 -9.03 -8.80
C VAL A 33 9.99 -8.80 -10.23
N LEU A 34 10.71 -9.19 -11.29
CA LEU A 34 10.52 -8.63 -12.62
C LEU A 34 9.40 -9.24 -13.49
N HIS A 35 8.86 -10.42 -13.21
CA HIS A 35 7.90 -11.04 -14.14
C HIS A 35 6.67 -11.60 -13.44
N LEU A 36 5.57 -10.80 -13.37
CA LEU A 36 4.25 -11.19 -13.93
C LEU A 36 3.01 -10.39 -13.45
N VAL A 37 3.15 -9.32 -12.64
CA VAL A 37 2.03 -8.36 -12.42
C VAL A 37 2.56 -6.93 -12.39
N VAL A 38 2.79 -6.35 -13.57
CA VAL A 38 3.46 -5.04 -13.76
C VAL A 38 2.59 -3.83 -13.35
N GLY A 39 1.33 -4.06 -12.98
CA GLY A 39 0.38 -3.01 -12.60
C GLY A 39 0.27 -2.71 -11.11
N GLU A 40 -0.03 -3.71 -10.28
CA GLU A 40 -0.37 -3.48 -8.87
C GLU A 40 0.84 -3.19 -7.98
N ILE A 41 2.02 -3.76 -8.29
CA ILE A 41 3.22 -3.65 -7.45
C ILE A 41 3.67 -2.21 -7.20
N LYS A 42 3.34 -1.31 -8.14
CA LYS A 42 3.70 0.10 -8.07
C LYS A 42 2.81 0.88 -7.11
N ALA A 43 1.55 0.48 -6.94
CA ALA A 43 0.66 1.03 -5.93
C ALA A 43 1.02 0.51 -4.54
N PHE A 44 1.28 -0.80 -4.41
CA PHE A 44 1.72 -1.42 -3.16
C PHE A 44 3.04 -0.83 -2.64
N GLY A 45 4.09 -0.82 -3.45
CA GLY A 45 5.37 -0.24 -3.05
C GLY A 45 5.28 1.26 -2.74
N ALA A 46 4.36 1.99 -3.38
CA ALA A 46 4.11 3.40 -3.04
C ALA A 46 3.46 3.55 -1.66
N VAL A 47 2.33 2.87 -1.42
CA VAL A 47 1.60 3.02 -0.14
C VAL A 47 2.37 2.46 1.05
N GLU A 48 3.19 1.41 0.85
CA GLU A 48 4.13 0.91 1.87
C GLU A 48 5.15 1.98 2.24
N ALA A 49 5.88 2.52 1.26
CA ALA A 49 6.88 3.55 1.50
C ALA A 49 6.28 4.85 2.08
N MET A 50 5.05 5.21 1.70
CA MET A 50 4.32 6.35 2.23
C MET A 50 3.86 6.11 3.69
N SER A 51 3.44 4.89 4.02
CA SER A 51 3.11 4.48 5.39
C SER A 51 4.34 4.60 6.30
N ASP A 52 5.47 4.05 5.86
CA ASP A 52 6.74 4.12 6.59
C ASP A 52 7.18 5.59 6.78
N ARG A 53 7.11 6.41 5.72
CA ARG A 53 7.45 7.83 5.81
C ARG A 53 6.53 8.60 6.74
N THR A 54 5.23 8.30 6.75
CA THR A 54 4.28 8.90 7.69
C THR A 54 4.68 8.61 9.14
N CYS A 55 5.12 7.39 9.41
CA CYS A 55 5.62 7.00 10.72
C CYS A 55 6.96 7.66 11.09
N ILE A 56 7.95 7.59 10.20
CA ILE A 56 9.28 8.17 10.44
C ILE A 56 9.19 9.69 10.64
N GLN A 57 8.48 10.41 9.75
CA GLN A 57 8.36 11.87 9.84
C GLN A 57 7.59 12.30 11.09
N SER A 58 6.63 11.50 11.55
CA SER A 58 5.90 11.76 12.79
C SER A 58 6.63 11.29 14.05
N ARG A 59 7.85 10.72 13.91
CA ARG A 59 8.63 10.11 15.00
C ARG A 59 7.83 9.04 15.75
N GLY A 60 7.19 8.14 15.00
CA GLY A 60 6.40 7.04 15.54
C GLY A 60 5.00 7.44 16.05
N ARG A 61 4.60 8.71 15.96
CA ARG A 61 3.29 9.16 16.44
C ARG A 61 2.13 8.75 15.54
N GLN A 62 2.40 8.53 14.26
CA GLN A 62 1.42 8.09 13.27
C GLN A 62 1.92 6.81 12.61
N SER A 63 1.40 5.68 13.05
CA SER A 63 1.69 4.37 12.49
C SER A 63 0.41 3.90 11.78
N VAL A 64 0.36 4.06 10.44
CA VAL A 64 -0.82 3.76 9.62
C VAL A 64 -0.46 2.92 8.41
N GLU A 65 -1.35 2.01 8.02
CA GLU A 65 -1.26 1.25 6.76
C GLU A 65 -2.17 1.94 5.73
N LEU A 66 -1.56 2.54 4.70
CA LEU A 66 -2.28 3.25 3.65
C LEU A 66 -2.88 2.29 2.61
N SER A 67 -4.10 2.61 2.17
CA SER A 67 -4.89 1.76 1.28
C SER A 67 -4.33 1.75 -0.14
N ALA A 68 -3.81 0.60 -0.55
CA ALA A 68 -3.44 0.35 -1.95
C ALA A 68 -4.64 0.50 -2.91
N VAL A 69 -5.85 0.12 -2.46
CA VAL A 69 -7.04 0.17 -3.32
C VAL A 69 -7.54 1.61 -3.52
N ASP A 70 -7.42 2.49 -2.53
CA ASP A 70 -7.75 3.91 -2.69
C ASP A 70 -6.85 4.55 -3.74
N LEU A 71 -5.53 4.34 -3.65
CA LEU A 71 -4.57 4.86 -4.63
C LEU A 71 -4.84 4.32 -6.04
N VAL A 72 -4.95 2.99 -6.20
CA VAL A 72 -5.07 2.37 -7.53
C VAL A 72 -6.40 2.67 -8.21
N SER A 73 -7.47 2.92 -7.44
CA SER A 73 -8.81 3.11 -7.98
C SER A 73 -9.18 4.58 -8.17
N CYS A 74 -8.64 5.49 -7.35
CA CYS A 74 -9.03 6.91 -7.34
C CYS A 74 -8.00 7.86 -7.95
N CYS A 75 -6.74 7.45 -8.15
CA CYS A 75 -5.76 8.28 -8.83
C CYS A 75 -5.86 8.14 -10.35
N GLU A 76 -6.60 9.05 -11.00
CA GLU A 76 -6.77 9.06 -12.45
C GLU A 76 -5.46 9.33 -13.22
N GLY A 77 -4.53 10.10 -12.62
CA GLY A 77 -3.23 10.42 -13.21
C GLY A 77 -2.14 9.35 -13.01
N CYS A 78 -2.42 8.30 -12.22
CA CYS A 78 -1.41 7.31 -11.83
C CYS A 78 -1.20 6.20 -12.86
N GLY A 79 -2.01 6.13 -13.92
CA GLY A 79 -1.91 5.13 -14.99
C GLY A 79 -3.22 4.39 -15.21
N PHE A 80 -3.14 3.07 -15.37
CA PHE A 80 -4.24 2.17 -15.75
C PHE A 80 -4.66 1.22 -14.61
N GLY A 81 -4.37 1.59 -13.36
CA GLY A 81 -4.71 0.80 -12.18
C GLY A 81 -4.03 -0.57 -12.17
N CYS A 82 -4.81 -1.66 -12.12
CA CYS A 82 -4.31 -3.03 -12.11
C CYS A 82 -3.51 -3.41 -13.37
N ASP A 83 -3.66 -2.67 -14.47
CA ASP A 83 -2.95 -2.92 -15.73
C ASP A 83 -1.59 -2.20 -15.83
N GLY A 84 -1.25 -1.33 -14.87
CA GLY A 84 -0.05 -0.49 -14.99
C GLY A 84 -0.15 0.81 -14.23
N GLY A 85 0.94 1.23 -13.59
CA GLY A 85 1.02 2.57 -12.98
C GLY A 85 2.37 3.26 -13.14
N PHE A 86 2.40 4.53 -12.73
CA PHE A 86 3.58 5.38 -12.66
C PHE A 86 3.82 5.84 -11.20
N PRO A 87 5.02 5.62 -10.65
CA PRO A 87 5.30 6.01 -9.27
C PRO A 87 5.17 7.52 -9.03
N GLY A 88 5.70 8.38 -9.91
CA GLY A 88 5.70 9.84 -9.72
C GLY A 88 4.32 10.42 -9.37
N PRO A 89 3.32 10.27 -10.26
CA PRO A 89 1.96 10.73 -10.00
C PRO A 89 1.30 10.12 -8.75
N ALA A 90 1.72 8.93 -8.31
CA ALA A 90 1.22 8.35 -7.06
C ALA A 90 1.71 9.12 -5.84
N TRP A 91 2.96 9.59 -5.84
CA TRP A 91 3.48 10.49 -4.81
C TRP A 91 2.80 11.86 -4.86
N ASP A 92 2.56 12.39 -6.07
CA ASP A 92 1.85 13.66 -6.24
C ASP A 92 0.42 13.55 -5.67
N TYR A 93 -0.31 12.49 -6.02
CA TYR A 93 -1.65 12.22 -5.47
C TYR A 93 -1.65 12.09 -3.94
N TRP A 94 -0.64 11.43 -3.36
CA TRP A 94 -0.51 11.34 -1.91
C TRP A 94 -0.29 12.71 -1.25
N VAL A 95 0.42 13.63 -1.89
CA VAL A 95 0.64 14.99 -1.37
C VAL A 95 -0.62 15.85 -1.54
N GLU A 96 -1.23 15.82 -2.72
CA GLU A 96 -2.34 16.70 -3.10
C GLU A 96 -3.68 16.26 -2.48
N GLU A 97 -4.07 15.01 -2.71
CA GLU A 97 -5.37 14.47 -2.31
C GLU A 97 -5.27 13.70 -1.00
N GLY A 98 -4.23 12.88 -0.87
CA GLY A 98 -4.01 11.96 0.23
C GLY A 98 -4.63 10.59 -0.01
N ILE A 99 -4.28 9.65 0.86
CA ILE A 99 -4.69 8.24 0.77
C ILE A 99 -5.30 7.84 2.12
N VAL A 100 -6.43 7.13 2.09
CA VAL A 100 -7.07 6.62 3.31
C VAL A 100 -6.36 5.38 3.85
N THR A 101 -6.64 4.99 5.09
CA THR A 101 -6.11 3.74 5.65
C THR A 101 -6.75 2.51 5.02
N GLY A 102 -6.05 1.39 4.96
CA GLY A 102 -6.61 0.14 4.47
C GLY A 102 -5.61 -0.99 4.43
N SER A 103 -5.93 -2.10 5.10
CA SER A 103 -5.05 -3.27 5.18
C SER A 103 -5.37 -4.33 4.13
N SER A 104 -4.70 -5.48 4.22
CA SER A 104 -5.02 -6.67 3.42
C SER A 104 -6.49 -7.13 3.56
N LYS A 105 -6.94 -7.92 2.58
CA LYS A 105 -8.29 -8.50 2.58
C LYS A 105 -8.57 -9.32 3.84
N GLU A 106 -7.57 -10.05 4.31
CA GLU A 106 -7.67 -10.98 5.43
C GLU A 106 -7.75 -10.25 6.77
N ASN A 107 -7.01 -9.15 6.91
CA ASN A 107 -7.01 -8.35 8.14
C ASN A 107 -8.28 -7.48 8.23
N HIS A 108 -8.75 -6.95 7.10
CA HIS A 108 -10.01 -6.21 7.01
C HIS A 108 -10.11 -4.98 7.93
N THR A 109 -9.00 -4.29 8.14
CA THR A 109 -8.87 -3.08 8.98
C THR A 109 -8.64 -1.82 8.15
N GLY A 110 -8.91 -0.65 8.75
CA GLY A 110 -8.82 0.65 8.08
C GLY A 110 -10.07 1.04 7.30
N CYS A 111 -10.02 2.16 6.59
CA CYS A 111 -11.14 2.67 5.81
C CYS A 111 -11.43 1.79 4.58
N GLN A 112 -10.42 1.42 3.81
CA GLN A 112 -10.57 0.65 2.56
C GLN A 112 -9.59 -0.51 2.47
N PRO A 113 -9.94 -1.67 3.04
CA PRO A 113 -9.13 -2.88 2.89
C PRO A 113 -9.03 -3.35 1.44
N TYR A 114 -7.93 -4.01 1.11
CA TYR A 114 -7.69 -4.57 -0.21
C TYR A 114 -8.76 -5.62 -0.58
N PRO A 115 -9.33 -5.60 -1.80
CA PRO A 115 -10.45 -6.48 -2.14
C PRO A 115 -10.03 -7.86 -2.63
N PHE A 116 -8.77 -8.05 -3.03
CA PHE A 116 -8.29 -9.31 -3.61
C PHE A 116 -7.57 -10.16 -2.56
N PRO A 117 -7.79 -11.49 -2.57
CA PRO A 117 -7.20 -12.39 -1.59
C PRO A 117 -5.70 -12.60 -1.88
N LYS A 118 -4.95 -12.97 -0.85
CA LYS A 118 -3.58 -13.47 -1.00
C LYS A 118 -3.56 -14.74 -1.88
N CYS A 119 -2.54 -14.86 -2.72
CA CYS A 119 -2.29 -16.03 -3.55
C CYS A 119 -0.78 -16.21 -3.79
N GLU A 120 -0.37 -17.43 -4.15
CA GLU A 120 1.03 -17.77 -4.42
C GLU A 120 1.37 -17.56 -5.90
N HIS A 121 2.43 -16.77 -6.16
CA HIS A 121 2.98 -16.59 -7.50
C HIS A 121 4.17 -17.55 -7.69
N HIS A 122 4.03 -18.49 -8.62
CA HIS A 122 5.12 -19.40 -9.04
C HIS A 122 5.77 -20.26 -7.94
N ALA A 123 5.13 -20.38 -6.77
CA ALA A 123 5.60 -21.18 -5.65
C ALA A 123 4.50 -22.08 -5.09
N LYS A 124 4.90 -23.16 -4.39
CA LYS A 124 3.99 -23.93 -3.55
C LYS A 124 4.06 -23.35 -2.14
N GLY A 125 2.95 -22.80 -1.66
CA GLY A 125 2.89 -22.17 -0.35
C GLY A 125 1.57 -22.44 0.38
N LYS A 126 1.27 -21.57 1.34
CA LYS A 126 0.09 -21.68 2.22
C LYS A 126 -1.17 -21.20 1.52
N TYR A 127 -1.04 -20.29 0.56
CA TYR A 127 -2.15 -19.71 -0.18
C TYR A 127 -2.45 -20.50 -1.47
N PRO A 128 -3.65 -20.38 -2.05
CA PRO A 128 -3.92 -20.95 -3.36
C PRO A 128 -3.01 -20.31 -4.41
N ALA A 129 -2.66 -21.07 -5.46
CA ALA A 129 -1.95 -20.51 -6.60
C ALA A 129 -2.75 -19.35 -7.20
N CYS A 130 -2.07 -18.26 -7.54
CA CYS A 130 -2.70 -17.18 -8.28
C CYS A 130 -3.18 -17.71 -9.63
N GLY A 131 -4.46 -17.51 -9.93
CA GLY A 131 -5.00 -17.87 -11.24
C GLY A 131 -4.45 -16.95 -12.33
N GLU A 132 -4.68 -17.31 -13.59
CA GLU A 132 -4.31 -16.48 -14.76
C GLU A 132 -5.17 -15.22 -14.91
N LYS A 133 -6.19 -15.05 -14.05
CA LYS A 133 -7.12 -13.93 -14.11
C LYS A 133 -6.48 -12.68 -13.52
N ILE A 134 -6.21 -11.72 -14.39
CA ILE A 134 -5.91 -10.34 -13.99
C ILE A 134 -7.20 -9.72 -13.48
N TYR A 135 -7.19 -9.21 -12.24
CA TYR A 135 -8.32 -8.52 -11.68
C TYR A 135 -8.50 -7.16 -12.38
N LYS A 136 -9.76 -6.79 -12.64
CA LYS A 136 -10.07 -5.44 -13.13
C LYS A 136 -9.87 -4.43 -12.01
N THR A 137 -9.37 -3.25 -12.36
CA THR A 137 -9.28 -2.11 -11.45
C THR A 137 -10.63 -1.87 -10.77
N PRO A 138 -10.69 -1.91 -9.42
CA PRO A 138 -11.90 -1.56 -8.68
C PRO A 138 -12.34 -0.14 -9.01
N ARG A 139 -13.65 0.14 -8.92
CA ARG A 139 -14.14 1.52 -9.01
C ARG A 139 -13.66 2.33 -7.80
N CYS A 140 -13.28 3.58 -8.03
CA CYS A 140 -13.07 4.53 -6.94
C CYS A 140 -14.34 4.64 -6.09
N LYS A 141 -14.23 4.29 -4.81
CA LYS A 141 -15.30 4.47 -3.83
C LYS A 141 -14.81 5.50 -2.83
N GLN A 142 -15.46 6.64 -2.74
CA GLN A 142 -15.11 7.66 -1.74
C GLN A 142 -15.84 7.40 -0.42
N THR A 143 -15.80 6.15 0.04
CA THR A 143 -16.53 5.65 1.21
C THR A 143 -15.72 4.57 1.90
N CYS A 144 -15.65 4.64 3.23
CA CYS A 144 -15.06 3.58 4.04
C CYS A 144 -16.00 2.38 4.20
N GLN A 145 -15.44 1.24 4.60
CA GLN A 145 -16.22 0.08 5.02
C GLN A 145 -17.12 0.42 6.21
N LYS A 146 -18.29 -0.25 6.31
CA LYS A 146 -19.33 0.08 7.28
C LYS A 146 -18.90 -0.03 8.74
N SER A 147 -17.97 -0.94 9.04
CA SER A 147 -17.41 -1.16 10.37
C SER A 147 -16.48 -0.03 10.82
N TYR A 148 -15.98 0.78 9.88
CA TYR A 148 -15.03 1.85 10.14
C TYR A 148 -15.77 3.17 10.41
N LYS A 149 -15.45 3.81 11.54
CA LYS A 149 -16.21 4.95 12.07
C LYS A 149 -15.77 6.29 11.53
N ILE A 150 -14.54 6.40 11.04
CA ILE A 150 -13.98 7.65 10.52
C ILE A 150 -14.47 7.82 9.07
N PRO A 151 -15.08 8.96 8.69
CA PRO A 151 -15.48 9.23 7.33
C PRO A 151 -14.29 9.24 6.36
N TYR A 152 -14.51 8.83 5.10
CA TYR A 152 -13.47 8.74 4.06
C TYR A 152 -12.61 10.00 3.95
N ALA A 153 -13.24 11.17 3.85
CA ALA A 153 -12.51 12.43 3.73
C ALA A 153 -11.68 12.80 4.97
N GLN A 154 -12.05 12.30 6.16
CA GLN A 154 -11.33 12.56 7.41
C GLN A 154 -10.18 11.56 7.64
N ASP A 155 -10.23 10.40 6.97
CA ASP A 155 -9.18 9.37 7.05
C ASP A 155 -8.05 9.58 6.05
N LYS A 156 -8.07 10.68 5.28
CA LYS A 156 -7.03 10.98 4.28
C LYS A 156 -5.72 11.39 4.94
N HIS A 157 -4.67 10.62 4.69
CA HIS A 157 -3.30 10.92 5.08
C HIS A 157 -2.52 11.48 3.89
N ARG A 158 -1.87 12.64 4.08
CA ARG A 158 -1.11 13.34 3.05
C ARG A 158 0.38 13.38 3.36
N GLY A 159 1.18 13.32 2.31
CA GLY A 159 2.63 13.52 2.39
C GLY A 159 2.99 14.96 2.75
N ARG A 160 4.04 15.12 3.58
CA ARG A 160 4.59 16.41 4.00
C ARG A 160 6.10 16.46 3.81
#